data_AF-A0A2V6Z304-F1
#
_entry.id   AF-A0A2V6Z304-F1
#
_cell.length_a   1.000
_cell.length_b   1.000
_cell.length_c   1.000
_cell.angle_alpha   90.00
_cell.angle_beta   90.00
_cell.angle_gamma   90.00
#
_symmetry.space_group_name_H-M   'P 1'
#
loop_
_entity.id
_entity.type
_entity.pdbx_description
1 polymer ?
#
loop_
_entity_poly.entity_id
_entity_poly.type
_entity_poly.pdbx_seq_one_letter_code
_entity_poly.pdbx_strand_id
1 'polypeptide(L)'
;MPVWQGVYDELRELGFTVITVAIDQSAEDARPWIEAAHPTHPSLIDTTHVLADLYNIVNVPTILWIDARGRIVRPNDVAFGTDTFKHITGLPAATHLAALRAWVRGETTALPEARIRALQSLPTDDDQQARAEFGLGEWLFNQGRTEAAARHFAKAGELAPHDFTIRRGTMPMRGIDPMGREFREMLGAWVKAGNPYYRPLAE
;
A
#
# COMPACT_ATOMS: atom_id res chain seq x y z
N MET A 1 4.10 -0.45 14.55
CA MET A 1 5.12 -1.12 13.70
C MET A 1 6.52 -0.91 14.27
N PRO A 2 7.05 -1.81 15.11
CA PRO A 2 8.25 -1.56 15.92
C PRO A 2 9.52 -1.22 15.11
N VAL A 3 9.72 -1.87 13.96
CA VAL A 3 10.92 -1.62 13.15
C VAL A 3 10.92 -0.22 12.54
N TRP A 4 9.79 0.21 11.99
CA TRP A 4 9.66 1.56 11.43
C TRP A 4 9.75 2.65 12.50
N GLN A 5 9.25 2.37 13.71
CA GLN A 5 9.45 3.24 14.88
C GLN A 5 10.95 3.37 15.22
N GLY A 6 11.68 2.26 15.29
CA GLY A 6 13.13 2.29 15.54
C GLY A 6 13.92 3.02 14.46
N VAL A 7 13.55 2.87 13.18
CA VAL A 7 14.17 3.62 12.07
C VAL A 7 13.90 5.12 12.20
N TYR A 8 12.68 5.51 12.58
CA TYR A 8 12.35 6.91 12.83
C TYR A 8 13.18 7.48 13.97
N ASP A 9 13.22 6.80 15.13
CA ASP A 9 13.98 7.25 16.30
C ASP A 9 15.49 7.36 16.00
N GLU A 10 16.02 6.46 15.16
CA GLU A 10 17.41 6.49 14.70
C GLU A 10 17.73 7.71 13.83
N LEU A 11 16.82 8.07 12.90
CA LEU A 11 17.14 8.98 11.80
C LEU A 11 16.49 10.37 11.93
N ARG A 12 15.57 10.58 12.88
CA ARG A 12 14.82 11.84 13.04
C ARG A 12 15.70 13.07 13.25
N GLU A 13 16.83 12.94 13.93
CA GLU A 13 17.79 14.04 14.15
C GLU A 13 18.52 14.46 12.85
N LEU A 14 18.46 13.62 11.81
CA LEU A 14 18.96 13.95 10.46
C LEU A 14 17.88 14.62 9.59
N GLY A 15 16.73 14.98 10.17
CA GLY A 15 15.60 15.57 9.43
C GLY A 15 14.74 14.55 8.67
N PHE A 16 14.90 13.25 8.95
CA PHE A 16 14.07 12.20 8.35
C PHE A 16 12.77 12.00 9.14
N THR A 17 11.68 11.72 8.42
CA THR A 17 10.39 11.37 9.03
C THR A 17 9.84 10.12 8.37
N VAL A 18 9.27 9.24 9.19
CA VAL A 18 8.42 8.14 8.71
C VAL A 18 6.98 8.64 8.78
N ILE A 19 6.21 8.46 7.71
CA ILE A 19 4.76 8.64 7.74
C ILE A 19 4.13 7.29 7.43
N THR A 20 3.33 6.78 8.36
CA THR A 20 2.62 5.52 8.16
C THR A 20 1.18 5.84 7.83
N VAL A 21 0.63 5.20 6.80
CA VAL A 21 -0.76 5.39 6.41
C VAL A 21 -1.46 4.04 6.40
N ALA A 22 -2.48 3.90 7.23
CA ALA A 22 -3.39 2.77 7.22
C ALA A 22 -4.45 3.00 6.14
N ILE A 23 -4.65 2.04 5.23
CA ILE A 23 -5.68 2.09 4.19
C ILE A 23 -6.79 1.15 4.67
N ASP A 24 -7.78 1.72 5.37
CA ASP A 24 -8.82 0.98 6.08
C ASP A 24 -10.17 1.63 5.84
N GLN A 25 -11.25 0.88 6.01
CA GLN A 25 -12.61 1.37 5.77
C GLN A 25 -12.99 2.51 6.73
N SER A 26 -12.53 2.45 7.98
CA SER A 26 -12.82 3.47 8.98
C SER A 26 -11.62 3.72 9.90
N ALA A 27 -11.64 4.87 10.58
CA ALA A 27 -10.64 5.17 11.59
C ALA A 27 -10.65 4.15 12.74
N GLU A 28 -11.81 3.57 13.05
CA GLU A 28 -11.96 2.62 14.15
C GLU A 28 -11.34 1.26 13.85
N ASP A 29 -11.20 0.88 12.56
CA ASP A 29 -10.55 -0.37 12.18
C ASP A 29 -9.03 -0.32 12.45
N ALA A 30 -8.40 0.83 12.18
CA ALA A 30 -6.97 1.05 12.36
C ALA A 30 -6.60 1.48 13.79
N ARG A 31 -7.50 2.19 14.49
CA ARG A 31 -7.25 2.81 15.80
C ARG A 31 -6.63 1.86 16.83
N PRO A 32 -7.16 0.64 17.09
CA PRO A 32 -6.60 -0.24 18.12
C PRO A 32 -5.13 -0.57 17.88
N TRP A 33 -4.75 -0.70 16.61
CA TRP A 33 -3.38 -1.03 16.21
C TRP A 33 -2.43 0.16 16.35
N ILE A 34 -2.91 1.37 16.02
CA ILE A 34 -2.15 2.62 16.18
C ILE A 34 -1.96 2.93 17.66
N GLU A 35 -3.01 2.84 18.46
CA GLU A 35 -2.95 3.08 19.91
C GLU A 35 -2.01 2.10 20.60
N ALA A 36 -2.15 0.79 20.32
CA ALA A 36 -1.23 -0.21 20.88
C ALA A 36 0.23 -0.01 20.47
N ALA A 37 0.48 0.57 19.29
CA ALA A 37 1.83 0.82 18.80
C ALA A 37 2.49 2.07 19.42
N HIS A 38 1.71 3.00 19.99
CA HIS A 38 2.17 4.28 20.55
C HIS A 38 3.27 4.97 19.72
N PRO A 39 3.05 5.23 18.42
CA PRO A 39 4.08 5.78 17.54
C PRO A 39 4.46 7.21 17.92
N THR A 40 5.73 7.56 17.77
CA THR A 40 6.21 8.96 17.88
C THR A 40 6.35 9.64 16.52
N HIS A 41 6.14 8.90 15.44
CA HIS A 41 6.05 9.40 14.07
C HIS A 41 4.59 9.62 13.67
N PRO A 42 4.30 10.49 12.67
CA PRO A 42 2.95 10.65 12.15
C PRO A 42 2.33 9.34 11.65
N SER A 43 1.15 9.00 12.18
CA SER A 43 0.32 7.89 11.71
C SER A 43 -1.02 8.42 11.23
N LEU A 44 -1.30 8.22 9.94
CA LEU A 44 -2.50 8.67 9.26
C LEU A 44 -3.39 7.46 8.91
N ILE A 45 -4.66 7.72 8.67
CA ILE A 45 -5.64 6.74 8.19
C ILE A 45 -6.29 7.32 6.95
N ASP A 46 -6.20 6.59 5.84
CA ASP A 46 -6.83 6.92 4.57
C ASP A 46 -8.10 6.08 4.43
N THR A 47 -9.22 6.67 4.82
CA THR A 47 -10.54 6.00 4.78
C THR A 47 -11.21 6.06 3.42
N THR A 48 -10.63 6.80 2.46
CA THR A 48 -11.22 7.06 1.15
C THR A 48 -10.30 6.66 0.01
N HIS A 49 -9.22 5.94 0.32
CA HIS A 49 -8.22 5.42 -0.63
C HIS A 49 -7.58 6.51 -1.52
N VAL A 50 -7.53 7.75 -1.04
CA VAL A 50 -6.95 8.89 -1.78
C VAL A 50 -5.45 8.70 -1.99
N LEU A 51 -4.73 8.18 -0.99
CA LEU A 51 -3.31 7.88 -1.14
C LEU A 51 -3.09 6.80 -2.18
N ALA A 52 -3.93 5.76 -2.17
CA ALA A 52 -3.82 4.66 -3.12
C ALA A 52 -4.06 5.12 -4.55
N ASP A 53 -5.01 6.03 -4.77
CA ASP A 53 -5.28 6.64 -6.07
C ASP A 53 -4.12 7.54 -6.52
N LEU A 54 -3.72 8.51 -5.70
CA LEU A 54 -2.68 9.50 -6.05
C LEU A 54 -1.32 8.87 -6.33
N TYR A 55 -0.97 7.79 -5.64
CA TYR A 55 0.33 7.12 -5.78
C TYR A 55 0.24 5.77 -6.51
N ASN A 56 -0.92 5.40 -7.05
CA ASN A 56 -1.15 4.12 -7.72
C ASN A 56 -0.70 2.90 -6.87
N ILE A 57 -1.09 2.90 -5.60
CA ILE A 57 -0.80 1.80 -4.66
C ILE A 57 -1.84 0.71 -4.86
N VAL A 58 -1.40 -0.44 -5.36
CA VAL A 58 -2.27 -1.57 -5.71
C VAL A 58 -2.18 -2.72 -4.70
N ASN A 59 -1.24 -2.69 -3.75
CA ASN A 59 -1.13 -3.68 -2.69
C ASN A 59 -0.35 -3.10 -1.49
N VAL A 60 -0.50 -3.71 -0.32
CA VAL A 60 0.25 -3.35 0.90
C VAL A 60 1.08 -4.53 1.41
N PRO A 61 2.25 -4.30 2.02
CA PRO A 61 2.89 -3.00 2.22
C PRO A 61 3.48 -2.43 0.91
N THR A 62 3.41 -1.11 0.77
CA THR A 62 4.07 -0.34 -0.28
C THR A 62 4.74 0.86 0.38
N ILE A 63 5.97 1.18 -0.01
CA ILE A 63 6.78 2.28 0.53
C ILE A 63 7.25 3.18 -0.60
N LEU A 64 7.31 4.47 -0.32
CA LEU A 64 7.83 5.51 -1.20
C LEU A 64 8.83 6.36 -0.43
N TRP A 65 9.86 6.88 -1.11
CA TRP A 65 10.77 7.85 -0.53
C TRP A 65 10.56 9.21 -1.19
N ILE A 66 10.44 10.24 -0.35
CA ILE A 66 10.20 11.62 -0.77
C ILE A 66 11.31 12.49 -0.18
N ASP A 67 11.94 13.33 -0.99
CA ASP A 67 12.96 14.27 -0.52
C ASP A 67 12.35 15.49 0.18
N ALA A 68 13.22 16.32 0.79
CA ALA A 68 12.80 17.55 1.48
C ALA A 68 12.16 18.62 0.55
N ARG A 69 12.20 18.43 -0.78
CA ARG A 69 11.56 19.29 -1.77
C ARG A 69 10.22 18.73 -2.24
N GLY A 70 9.74 17.63 -1.65
CA GLY A 70 8.48 16.98 -2.00
C GLY A 70 8.56 16.14 -3.27
N ARG A 71 9.74 15.66 -3.68
CA ARG A 71 9.91 14.83 -4.88
C ARG A 71 10.05 13.37 -4.51
N ILE A 72 9.35 12.51 -5.24
CA ILE A 72 9.57 11.07 -5.18
C ILE A 72 10.99 10.79 -5.67
N VAL A 73 11.82 10.20 -4.80
CA VAL A 73 13.20 9.78 -5.11
C VAL A 73 13.35 8.26 -5.20
N ARG A 74 12.35 7.53 -4.70
CA ARG A 74 12.13 6.11 -4.92
C ARG A 74 10.60 5.89 -5.02
N PRO A 75 10.07 5.45 -6.18
CA PRO A 75 8.63 5.22 -6.34
C PRO A 75 8.21 3.95 -5.59
N ASN A 76 6.94 3.53 -5.75
CA ASN A 76 6.35 2.38 -5.07
C ASN A 76 7.28 1.16 -5.08
N ASP A 77 7.69 0.75 -3.89
CA ASP A 77 8.47 -0.45 -3.65
C ASP A 77 7.78 -1.33 -2.61
N VAL A 78 8.02 -2.63 -2.68
CA VAL A 78 7.55 -3.58 -1.68
C VAL A 78 8.68 -3.80 -0.68
N ALA A 79 8.51 -3.28 0.53
CA ALA A 79 9.45 -3.53 1.61
C ALA A 79 8.77 -3.84 2.94
N PHE A 80 9.42 -4.68 3.71
CA PHE A 80 8.96 -5.17 5.00
C PHE A 80 9.92 -4.72 6.08
N GLY A 81 9.40 -4.44 7.27
CA GLY A 81 10.25 -4.17 8.44
C GLY A 81 10.93 -5.43 8.99
N THR A 82 10.42 -6.64 8.69
CA THR A 82 10.92 -7.91 9.23
C THR A 82 10.97 -8.99 8.16
N ASP A 83 11.78 -10.03 8.39
CA ASP A 83 11.91 -11.19 7.48
C ASP A 83 10.74 -12.20 7.61
N THR A 84 9.66 -11.87 8.34
CA THR A 84 8.49 -12.75 8.56
C THR A 84 7.94 -13.35 7.28
N PHE A 85 7.89 -12.58 6.19
CA PHE A 85 7.37 -13.02 4.89
C PHE A 85 8.44 -13.33 3.84
N LYS A 86 9.73 -13.31 4.21
CA LYS A 86 10.85 -13.46 3.26
C LYS A 86 10.81 -14.76 2.46
N HIS A 87 10.38 -15.86 3.07
CA HIS A 87 10.27 -17.16 2.40
C HIS A 87 9.20 -17.18 1.28
N ILE A 88 8.26 -16.24 1.30
CA ILE A 88 7.21 -16.08 0.28
C ILE A 88 7.59 -14.97 -0.70
N THR A 89 8.13 -13.86 -0.20
CA THR A 89 8.38 -12.64 -0.99
C THR A 89 9.74 -12.63 -1.66
N GLY A 90 10.71 -13.37 -1.12
CA GLY A 90 12.11 -13.31 -1.55
C GLY A 90 12.82 -12.00 -1.15
N LEU A 91 12.17 -11.14 -0.38
CA LEU A 91 12.65 -9.80 -0.05
C LEU A 91 13.23 -9.76 1.38
N PRO A 92 14.55 -9.62 1.56
CA PRO A 92 15.15 -9.40 2.87
C PRO A 92 14.85 -7.98 3.35
N ALA A 93 14.33 -7.83 4.57
CA ALA A 93 14.05 -6.51 5.16
C ALA A 93 15.32 -5.65 5.24
N ALA A 94 16.46 -6.29 5.57
CA ALA A 94 17.75 -5.62 5.72
C ALA A 94 18.18 -4.85 4.46
N THR A 95 17.84 -5.32 3.25
CA THR A 95 18.24 -4.67 1.99
C THR A 95 17.66 -3.28 1.88
N HIS A 96 16.34 -3.15 2.03
CA HIS A 96 15.66 -1.86 1.95
C HIS A 96 16.06 -0.93 3.11
N LEU A 97 16.15 -1.48 4.32
CA LEU A 97 16.51 -0.71 5.51
C LEU A 97 17.95 -0.16 5.45
N ALA A 98 18.89 -0.90 4.87
CA ALA A 98 20.26 -0.42 4.64
C ALA A 98 20.29 0.69 3.58
N ALA A 99 19.57 0.50 2.47
CA ALA A 99 19.48 1.50 1.41
C ALA A 99 18.87 2.82 1.92
N LEU A 100 17.81 2.74 2.73
CA LEU A 100 17.18 3.91 3.34
C LEU A 100 18.15 4.68 4.24
N ARG A 101 18.87 3.97 5.12
CA ARG A 101 19.86 4.59 6.02
C ARG A 101 20.98 5.28 5.25
N ALA A 102 21.52 4.60 4.23
CA ALA A 102 22.58 5.15 3.40
C ALA A 102 22.12 6.44 2.70
N TRP A 103 20.89 6.44 2.17
CA TRP A 103 20.32 7.62 1.52
C TRP A 103 20.12 8.78 2.51
N VAL A 104 19.52 8.54 3.68
CA VAL A 104 19.28 9.58 4.69
C VAL A 104 20.60 10.16 5.23
N ARG A 105 21.65 9.33 5.37
CA ARG A 105 22.99 9.78 5.81
C ARG A 105 23.78 10.48 4.70
N GLY A 106 23.27 10.55 3.48
CA GLY A 106 23.95 11.15 2.34
C GLY A 106 25.07 10.28 1.75
N GLU A 107 25.11 8.99 2.08
CA GLU A 107 26.07 8.01 1.55
C GLU A 107 25.71 7.58 0.12
N THR A 108 24.43 7.70 -0.25
CA THR A 108 23.92 7.43 -1.61
C THR A 108 23.07 8.58 -2.12
N THR A 109 23.00 8.73 -3.44
CA THR A 109 22.15 9.72 -4.10
C THR A 109 20.78 9.12 -4.43
N ALA A 110 19.78 9.99 -4.58
CA ALA A 110 18.50 9.61 -5.18
C ALA A 110 18.70 8.99 -6.57
N LEU A 111 17.73 8.19 -7.00
CA LEU A 111 17.68 7.70 -8.37
C LEU A 111 17.60 8.90 -9.35
N PRO A 112 18.21 8.80 -10.54
CA PRO A 112 18.02 9.81 -11.57
C PRO A 112 16.53 9.96 -11.94
N GLU A 113 16.08 11.17 -12.25
CA GLU A 113 14.67 11.44 -12.57
C GLU A 113 14.12 10.55 -13.68
N ALA A 114 14.91 10.35 -14.75
CA ALA A 114 14.53 9.45 -15.85
C ALA A 114 14.31 8.01 -15.38
N ARG A 115 15.11 7.54 -14.40
CA ARG A 115 14.96 6.20 -13.82
C ARG A 115 13.72 6.11 -12.93
N ILE A 116 13.46 7.15 -12.13
CA ILE A 116 12.23 7.25 -11.32
C ILE A 116 10.99 7.17 -12.22
N ARG A 117 10.95 7.95 -13.31
CA ARG A 117 9.85 7.93 -14.28
C ARG A 117 9.68 6.57 -14.95
N ALA A 118 10.79 5.89 -15.30
CA ALA A 118 10.74 4.56 -15.91
C ALA A 118 10.26 3.46 -14.94
N LEU A 119 10.49 3.65 -13.64
CA LEU A 119 10.09 2.69 -12.60
C LEU A 119 8.69 2.96 -12.04
N GLN A 120 8.19 4.18 -12.18
CA GLN A 120 6.88 4.58 -11.68
C GLN A 120 5.77 3.91 -12.51
N SER A 121 4.94 3.11 -11.84
CA SER A 121 3.73 2.56 -12.44
C SER A 121 2.65 3.63 -12.50
N LEU A 122 2.14 3.93 -13.69
CA LEU A 122 1.00 4.82 -13.88
C LEU A 122 -0.29 4.00 -14.05
N PRO A 123 -1.44 4.51 -13.59
CA PRO A 123 -2.71 3.84 -13.81
C PRO A 123 -3.09 3.86 -15.29
N THR A 124 -3.75 2.81 -15.74
CA THR A 124 -4.45 2.75 -17.03
C THR A 124 -5.83 3.39 -16.94
N ASP A 125 -6.54 3.49 -18.07
CA ASP A 125 -7.94 3.94 -18.07
C ASP A 125 -8.85 2.97 -17.31
N ASP A 126 -8.59 1.66 -17.41
CA ASP A 126 -9.32 0.64 -16.65
C ASP A 126 -9.06 0.78 -15.15
N ASP A 127 -7.83 1.12 -14.74
CA ASP A 127 -7.49 1.37 -13.33
C ASP A 127 -8.23 2.59 -12.80
N GLN A 128 -8.27 3.68 -13.56
CA GLN A 128 -9.02 4.87 -13.19
C GLN A 128 -10.52 4.60 -13.12
N GLN A 129 -11.07 3.83 -14.07
CA GLN A 129 -12.46 3.41 -14.00
C GLN A 129 -12.72 2.51 -12.78
N ALA A 130 -11.81 1.60 -12.46
CA ALA A 130 -11.92 0.75 -11.27
C ALA A 130 -11.94 1.59 -9.98
N ARG A 131 -11.11 2.63 -9.88
CA ARG A 131 -11.11 3.56 -8.73
C ARG A 131 -12.42 4.37 -8.66
N ALA A 132 -12.97 4.79 -9.79
CA ALA A 132 -14.28 5.45 -9.83
C ALA A 132 -15.43 4.53 -9.39
N GLU A 133 -15.43 3.28 -9.87
CA GLU A 133 -16.38 2.23 -9.44
C GLU A 133 -16.25 1.96 -7.94
N PHE A 134 -15.01 1.85 -7.44
CA PHE A 134 -14.73 1.69 -6.02
C PHE A 134 -15.28 2.86 -5.19
N GLY A 135 -14.98 4.11 -5.58
CA GLY A 135 -15.47 5.30 -4.87
C GLY A 135 -16.99 5.44 -4.87
N LEU A 136 -17.66 5.10 -5.99
CA LEU A 136 -19.12 5.04 -6.04
C LEU A 136 -19.67 3.92 -5.15
N GLY A 137 -19.00 2.77 -5.13
CA GLY A 137 -19.31 1.66 -4.23
C GLY A 137 -19.23 2.06 -2.76
N GLU A 138 -18.16 2.74 -2.34
CA GLU A 138 -18.01 3.27 -0.99
C GLU A 138 -19.12 4.26 -0.63
N TRP A 139 -19.40 5.22 -1.53
CA TRP A 139 -20.47 6.18 -1.31
C TRP A 139 -21.82 5.48 -1.11
N LEU A 140 -22.17 4.52 -1.97
CA LEU A 140 -23.41 3.74 -1.86
C LEU A 140 -23.48 2.92 -0.58
N PHE A 141 -22.37 2.30 -0.18
CA PHE A 141 -22.26 1.53 1.06
C PHE A 141 -22.56 2.42 2.27
N ASN A 142 -21.98 3.62 2.31
CA ASN A 142 -22.22 4.61 3.36
C ASN A 142 -23.66 5.15 3.39
N GLN A 143 -24.39 5.06 2.27
CA GLN A 143 -25.84 5.34 2.21
C GLN A 143 -26.71 4.14 2.57
N GLY A 144 -26.13 3.02 3.03
CA GLY A 144 -26.85 1.78 3.35
C GLY A 144 -27.32 0.99 2.12
N ARG A 145 -26.88 1.36 0.91
CA ARG A 145 -27.27 0.70 -0.36
C ARG A 145 -26.31 -0.44 -0.70
N THR A 146 -26.18 -1.40 0.20
CA THR A 146 -25.15 -2.46 0.18
C THR A 146 -25.18 -3.33 -1.07
N GLU A 147 -26.35 -3.70 -1.58
CA GLU A 147 -26.44 -4.48 -2.83
C GLU A 147 -25.95 -3.70 -4.05
N ALA A 148 -26.21 -2.39 -4.09
CA ALA A 148 -25.71 -1.54 -5.17
C ALA A 148 -24.19 -1.37 -5.06
N ALA A 149 -23.69 -1.10 -3.85
CA ALA A 149 -22.25 -1.02 -3.58
C ALA A 149 -21.51 -2.29 -4.00
N ALA A 150 -22.05 -3.47 -3.66
CA ALA A 150 -21.44 -4.76 -4.01
C ALA A 150 -21.25 -4.96 -5.52
N ARG A 151 -22.18 -4.46 -6.36
CA ARG A 151 -22.02 -4.53 -7.83
C ARG A 151 -20.87 -3.67 -8.33
N HIS A 152 -20.73 -2.45 -7.78
CA HIS A 152 -19.63 -1.55 -8.13
C HIS A 152 -18.28 -2.09 -7.64
N PHE A 153 -18.20 -2.65 -6.43
CA PHE A 153 -16.99 -3.31 -5.94
C PHE A 153 -16.59 -4.51 -6.79
N ALA A 154 -17.56 -5.31 -7.25
CA ALA A 154 -17.29 -6.42 -8.17
C ALA A 154 -16.73 -5.89 -9.50
N LYS A 155 -17.37 -4.87 -10.07
CA LYS A 155 -16.92 -4.25 -11.33
C LYS A 155 -15.52 -3.65 -11.21
N ALA A 156 -15.23 -2.97 -10.11
CA ALA A 156 -13.90 -2.42 -9.82
C ALA A 156 -12.83 -3.53 -9.81
N GLY A 157 -13.11 -4.65 -9.14
CA GLY A 157 -12.20 -5.80 -9.10
C GLY A 157 -12.03 -6.53 -10.44
N GLU A 158 -13.04 -6.49 -11.32
CA GLU A 158 -12.95 -7.01 -12.69
C GLU A 158 -12.08 -6.12 -13.59
N LEU A 159 -12.21 -4.80 -13.46
CA LEU A 159 -11.44 -3.81 -14.22
C LEU A 159 -9.96 -3.80 -13.79
N ALA A 160 -9.70 -3.82 -12.47
CA ALA A 160 -8.35 -3.82 -11.91
C ALA A 160 -8.06 -5.11 -11.12
N PRO A 161 -7.91 -6.27 -11.78
CA PRO A 161 -7.73 -7.54 -11.10
C PRO A 161 -6.41 -7.64 -10.32
N HIS A 162 -5.45 -6.76 -10.63
CA HIS A 162 -4.17 -6.68 -9.93
C HIS A 162 -4.19 -5.78 -8.69
N ASP A 163 -5.29 -5.06 -8.46
CA ASP A 163 -5.43 -4.12 -7.35
C ASP A 163 -6.07 -4.79 -6.14
N PHE A 164 -5.23 -5.13 -5.17
CA PHE A 164 -5.64 -5.73 -3.90
C PHE A 164 -6.14 -4.69 -2.91
N THR A 165 -5.86 -3.39 -3.10
CA THR A 165 -6.53 -2.34 -2.31
C THR A 165 -8.02 -2.28 -2.66
N ILE A 166 -8.40 -2.66 -3.88
CA ILE A 166 -9.80 -2.82 -4.29
C ILE A 166 -10.32 -4.23 -3.93
N ARG A 167 -9.70 -5.29 -4.47
CA ARG A 167 -10.26 -6.65 -4.40
C ARG A 167 -10.35 -7.19 -2.97
N ARG A 168 -9.30 -6.97 -2.17
CA ARG A 168 -9.26 -7.38 -0.76
C ARG A 168 -9.81 -6.28 0.14
N GLY A 169 -9.54 -5.01 -0.14
CA GLY A 169 -10.03 -3.88 0.67
C GLY A 169 -11.56 -3.78 0.72
N THR A 170 -12.28 -4.20 -0.32
CA THR A 170 -13.75 -4.21 -0.33
C THR A 170 -14.39 -5.43 0.34
N MET A 171 -13.63 -6.45 0.73
CA MET A 171 -14.19 -7.69 1.30
C MET A 171 -15.00 -7.44 2.58
N PRO A 172 -14.51 -6.66 3.58
CA PRO A 172 -15.29 -6.38 4.78
C PRO A 172 -16.63 -5.69 4.50
N MET A 173 -16.65 -4.72 3.57
CA MET A 173 -17.88 -4.03 3.12
C MET A 173 -18.89 -4.96 2.43
N ARG A 174 -18.46 -6.17 2.06
CA ARG A 174 -19.28 -7.21 1.44
C ARG A 174 -19.55 -8.38 2.37
N GLY A 175 -19.19 -8.26 3.66
CA GLY A 175 -19.34 -9.32 4.66
C GLY A 175 -18.38 -10.51 4.46
N ILE A 176 -17.26 -10.29 3.77
CA ILE A 176 -16.26 -11.32 3.46
C ILE A 176 -15.03 -11.06 4.34
N ASP A 177 -14.50 -12.12 4.96
CA ASP A 177 -13.24 -12.04 5.70
C ASP A 177 -12.07 -11.80 4.73
N PRO A 178 -11.33 -10.67 4.83
CA PRO A 178 -10.23 -10.36 3.93
C PRO A 178 -9.03 -11.31 4.09
N MET A 179 -8.97 -12.13 5.14
CA MET A 179 -8.00 -13.22 5.33
C MET A 179 -8.61 -14.60 5.10
N GLY A 180 -9.91 -14.66 4.77
CA GLY A 180 -10.74 -15.85 4.77
C GLY A 180 -10.50 -16.79 3.59
N ARG A 181 -11.42 -17.73 3.42
CA ARG A 181 -11.35 -18.74 2.36
C ARG A 181 -11.44 -18.09 0.98
N GLU A 182 -12.37 -17.16 0.80
CA GLU A 182 -12.64 -16.45 -0.43
C GLU A 182 -11.42 -15.64 -0.89
N PHE A 183 -10.72 -14.98 0.04
CA PHE A 183 -9.45 -14.31 -0.26
C PHE A 183 -8.38 -15.29 -0.72
N ARG A 184 -8.21 -16.42 -0.02
CA ARG A 184 -7.21 -17.44 -0.39
C ARG A 184 -7.51 -18.07 -1.75
N GLU A 185 -8.78 -18.34 -2.06
CA GLU A 185 -9.20 -18.87 -3.37
C GLU A 185 -8.94 -17.83 -4.48
N MET A 186 -9.32 -16.57 -4.24
CA MET A 186 -9.08 -15.46 -5.15
C MET A 186 -7.59 -15.25 -5.46
N LEU A 187 -6.76 -15.22 -4.41
CA LEU A 187 -5.31 -15.06 -4.53
C LEU A 187 -4.67 -16.30 -5.18
N GLY A 188 -5.13 -17.50 -4.82
CA GLY A 188 -4.66 -18.75 -5.40
C GLY A 188 -4.92 -18.81 -6.91
N ALA A 189 -6.11 -18.42 -7.36
CA ALA A 189 -6.44 -18.32 -8.79
C ALA A 189 -5.56 -17.29 -9.52
N TRP A 190 -5.33 -16.12 -8.90
CA TRP A 190 -4.48 -15.06 -9.44
C TRP A 190 -3.02 -15.54 -9.66
N VAL A 191 -2.44 -16.15 -8.64
CA VAL A 191 -1.06 -16.68 -8.69
C VAL A 191 -0.95 -17.87 -9.62
N LYS A 192 -1.95 -18.78 -9.64
CA LYS A 192 -1.98 -19.92 -10.58
C LYS A 192 -2.03 -19.48 -12.05
N ALA A 193 -2.62 -18.33 -12.33
CA ALA A 193 -2.61 -17.71 -13.66
C ALA A 193 -1.28 -17.01 -14.00
N GLY A 194 -0.25 -17.11 -13.15
CA GLY A 194 1.08 -16.55 -13.39
C GLY A 194 1.23 -15.10 -12.97
N ASN A 195 0.23 -14.51 -12.31
CA ASN A 195 0.30 -13.11 -11.92
C ASN A 195 1.00 -12.93 -10.56
N PRO A 196 1.84 -11.90 -10.40
CA PRO A 196 2.52 -11.63 -9.14
C PRO A 196 1.55 -11.03 -8.11
N TYR A 197 1.70 -11.43 -6.85
CA TYR A 197 0.99 -10.78 -5.74
C TYR A 197 1.66 -9.47 -5.30
N TYR A 198 2.99 -9.47 -5.28
CA TYR A 198 3.81 -8.29 -5.02
C TYR A 198 4.58 -7.92 -6.28
N ARG A 199 4.72 -6.62 -6.53
CA ARG A 199 5.54 -6.07 -7.62
C ARG A 199 6.65 -5.21 -7.01
N PRO A 200 7.75 -5.82 -6.50
CA PRO A 200 8.86 -5.06 -5.95
C PRO A 200 9.48 -4.18 -7.02
N LEU A 201 10.11 -3.08 -6.59
CA LEU A 201 10.77 -2.17 -7.51
C LEU A 201 11.89 -2.92 -8.25
N ALA A 202 11.85 -2.93 -9.58
CA ALA A 202 12.80 -3.65 -10.42
C ALA A 202 14.11 -2.86 -10.58
N GLU A 203 14.88 -2.78 -9.49
CA GLU A 203 16.22 -2.16 -9.45
C GLU A 203 17.33 -3.07 -9.95
#